data_AF-A0A7S0W172-F1
#
_entry.id   AF-A0A7S0W172-F1
#
_cell.length_a   1.000
_cell.length_b   1.000
_cell.length_c   1.000
_cell.angle_alpha   90.00
_cell.angle_beta   90.00
_cell.angle_gamma   90.00
#
_symmetry.space_group_name_H-M   'P 1'
#
loop_
_entity.id
_entity.type
_entity.pdbx_description
1 polymer ?
#
loop_
_entity_poly.entity_id
_entity_poly.type
_entity_poly.pdbx_seq_one_letter_code
_entity_poly.pdbx_strand_id
1 'polypeptide(L)'
;QNYSGVYCVFGSTEAVATAFGGGGYSCLTPAAASAGSVSFRVVEGAGRREVSSGLTYEYHGDVVVTLVVPCGGSLGGGTVVSVVGTGFSGTAADCRFGSVTVRGEAARVVSASVITCLSPAAGVAGGVAVEVSL
;
A
#
# COMPACT_ATOMS: atom_id res chain seq x y z
N GLN A 1 -23.18 6.63 33.06
CA GLN A 1 -22.95 6.19 31.66
C GLN A 1 -21.77 7.00 31.16
N ASN A 2 -20.57 6.42 31.21
CA ASN A 2 -19.32 7.15 31.00
C ASN A 2 -18.98 7.15 29.51
N TYR A 3 -19.36 8.21 28.80
CA TYR A 3 -19.00 8.41 27.39
C TYR A 3 -17.55 8.92 27.29
N SER A 4 -16.59 8.06 27.64
CA SER A 4 -15.14 8.32 27.60
C SER A 4 -14.49 7.57 26.43
N GLY A 5 -15.02 7.76 25.22
CA GLY A 5 -14.45 7.20 23.99
C GLY A 5 -13.42 8.15 23.39
N VAL A 6 -12.37 7.60 22.78
CA VAL A 6 -11.42 8.33 21.94
C VAL A 6 -11.79 8.06 20.49
N TYR A 7 -11.69 9.08 19.65
CA TYR A 7 -12.05 8.99 18.23
C TYR A 7 -10.94 9.56 17.37
N CYS A 8 -10.58 8.81 16.34
CA CYS A 8 -9.75 9.29 15.25
C CYS A 8 -10.63 9.97 14.21
N VAL A 9 -10.29 11.19 13.82
CA VAL A 9 -11.05 11.93 12.83
C VAL A 9 -10.19 12.14 11.58
N PHE A 10 -10.65 11.57 10.47
CA PHE A 10 -10.05 11.65 9.14
C PHE A 10 -10.90 12.60 8.29
N GLY A 11 -10.48 13.86 8.18
CA GLY A 11 -11.24 14.94 7.58
C GLY A 11 -12.55 15.18 8.35
N SER A 12 -13.65 14.71 7.76
CA SER A 12 -15.00 14.75 8.30
C SER A 12 -15.50 13.40 8.85
N THR A 13 -14.71 12.32 8.72
CA THR A 13 -15.14 10.96 9.09
C THR A 13 -14.50 10.54 10.40
N GLU A 14 -15.31 10.01 11.33
CA GLU A 14 -14.86 9.60 12.66
C GLU A 14 -14.80 8.07 12.77
N ALA A 15 -13.70 7.57 13.32
CA ALA A 15 -13.50 6.16 13.65
C ALA A 15 -13.26 6.01 15.14
N VAL A 16 -13.88 4.98 15.74
CA VAL A 16 -13.67 4.66 17.16
C VAL A 16 -12.23 4.21 17.35
N ALA A 17 -11.53 4.82 18.30
CA ALA A 17 -10.19 4.44 18.66
C ALA A 17 -10.20 3.45 19.84
N THR A 18 -9.25 2.52 19.80
CA THR A 18 -8.96 1.56 20.85
C THR A 18 -7.61 1.91 21.46
N ALA A 19 -7.55 2.10 22.76
CA ALA A 19 -6.28 2.30 23.46
C ALA A 19 -5.46 1.01 23.42
N PHE A 20 -4.18 1.12 23.08
CA PHE A 20 -3.22 0.03 23.24
C PHE A 20 -2.12 0.45 24.23
N GLY A 21 -1.50 -0.53 24.89
CA GLY A 21 -0.53 -0.28 25.97
C GLY A 21 0.57 0.71 25.55
N GLY A 22 0.92 1.63 26.44
CA GLY A 22 1.93 2.67 26.18
C GLY A 22 1.38 4.07 25.84
N GLY A 23 0.07 4.31 26.03
CA GLY A 23 -0.54 5.63 25.82
C GLY A 23 -0.85 5.95 24.35
N GLY A 24 -0.88 4.92 23.49
CA GLY A 24 -1.23 5.04 22.08
C GLY A 24 -2.70 4.70 21.81
N TYR A 25 -3.21 5.22 20.70
CA TYR A 25 -4.54 4.92 20.18
C TYR A 25 -4.44 4.27 18.81
N SER A 26 -5.23 3.22 18.57
CA SER A 26 -5.35 2.53 17.28
C SER A 26 -6.77 2.61 16.77
N CYS A 27 -6.94 2.93 15.49
CA CYS A 27 -8.24 3.07 14.86
C CYS A 27 -8.19 2.51 13.44
N LEU A 28 -9.31 1.93 13.01
CA LEU A 28 -9.46 1.50 11.63
C LEU A 28 -9.76 2.72 10.76
N THR A 29 -8.98 2.89 9.70
CA THR A 29 -9.19 3.97 8.74
C THR A 29 -10.49 3.73 7.97
N PRO A 30 -11.37 4.73 7.86
CA PRO A 30 -12.59 4.60 7.06
C PRO A 30 -12.24 4.58 5.57
N ALA A 31 -13.12 3.99 4.75
CA ALA A 31 -12.98 4.03 3.30
C ALA A 31 -13.08 5.48 2.79
N ALA A 32 -12.16 5.89 1.92
CA ALA A 32 -12.21 7.16 1.23
C ALA A 32 -12.77 7.01 -0.18
N ALA A 33 -13.49 8.03 -0.66
CA ALA A 33 -14.06 8.03 -2.01
C ALA A 33 -13.01 8.29 -3.11
N SER A 34 -11.88 8.90 -2.76
CA SER A 34 -10.80 9.22 -3.68
C SER A 34 -9.46 9.24 -2.95
N ALA A 35 -8.38 9.01 -3.70
CA ALA A 35 -7.04 9.26 -3.22
C ALA A 35 -6.86 10.75 -2.86
N GLY A 36 -6.01 11.02 -1.87
CA GLY A 36 -5.68 12.38 -1.45
C GLY A 36 -5.45 12.53 0.05
N SER A 37 -4.93 13.70 0.43
CA SER A 37 -4.65 14.04 1.82
C SER A 37 -5.87 14.57 2.56
N VAL A 38 -6.14 14.04 3.75
CA VAL A 38 -7.15 14.54 4.69
C VAL A 38 -6.50 14.96 6.00
N SER A 39 -7.10 15.92 6.69
CA SER A 39 -6.66 16.28 8.04
C SER A 39 -6.90 15.11 9.00
N PHE A 40 -5.92 14.81 9.84
CA PHE A 40 -6.03 13.80 10.86
C PHE A 40 -5.94 14.46 12.24
N ARG A 41 -6.88 14.11 13.12
CA ARG A 41 -6.88 14.58 14.51
C ARG A 41 -7.47 13.52 15.42
N VAL A 42 -7.05 13.53 16.68
CA VAL A 42 -7.58 12.62 17.71
C VAL A 42 -8.34 13.44 18.73
N VAL A 43 -9.58 13.03 19.01
CA VAL A 43 -10.46 13.70 19.99
C VAL A 43 -10.85 12.74 21.11
N GLU A 44 -10.96 13.26 22.32
CA GLU A 44 -11.28 12.47 23.53
C GLU A 44 -12.51 13.02 24.27
N GLY A 45 -13.37 12.09 24.69
CA GLY A 45 -14.49 12.35 25.59
C GLY A 45 -15.65 13.13 24.96
N ALA A 46 -16.72 13.30 25.75
CA ALA A 46 -17.93 14.01 25.32
C ALA A 46 -17.68 15.49 24.95
N GLY A 47 -16.65 16.11 25.53
CA GLY A 47 -16.22 17.47 25.22
C GLY A 47 -15.41 17.60 23.93
N ARG A 48 -15.18 16.49 23.20
CA ARG A 48 -14.40 16.45 21.95
C ARG A 48 -13.07 17.20 22.05
N ARG A 49 -12.36 16.99 23.16
CA ARG A 49 -11.06 17.64 23.39
C ARG A 49 -10.08 17.11 22.37
N GLU A 50 -9.43 17.99 21.61
CA GLU A 50 -8.35 17.59 20.72
C GLU A 50 -7.12 17.20 21.54
N VAL A 51 -6.68 15.96 21.36
CA VAL A 51 -5.49 15.39 22.00
C VAL A 51 -4.31 15.40 21.03
N SER A 52 -4.59 15.31 19.72
CA SER A 52 -3.64 15.59 18.66
C SER A 52 -4.30 16.36 17.52
N SER A 53 -3.58 17.31 16.94
CA SER A 53 -4.01 18.13 15.80
C SER A 53 -2.83 18.42 14.87
N GLY A 54 -3.12 18.88 13.64
CA GLY A 54 -2.11 19.22 12.64
C GLY A 54 -1.47 18.01 11.92
N LEU A 55 -2.00 16.81 12.13
CA LEU A 55 -1.57 15.63 11.39
C LEU A 55 -2.31 15.55 10.05
N THR A 56 -1.68 14.89 9.07
CA THR A 56 -2.27 14.64 7.76
C THR A 56 -2.21 13.15 7.47
N TYR A 57 -3.32 12.59 6.98
CA TYR A 57 -3.39 11.21 6.52
C TYR A 57 -3.60 11.21 5.01
N GLU A 58 -2.80 10.45 4.27
CA GLU A 58 -2.90 10.33 2.82
C GLU A 58 -3.55 9.02 2.43
N TYR A 59 -4.68 9.12 1.72
CA TYR A 59 -5.28 7.97 1.06
C TYR A 59 -4.62 7.75 -0.28
N HIS A 60 -4.03 6.57 -0.46
CA HIS A 60 -3.53 6.12 -1.75
C HIS A 60 -4.68 5.46 -2.53
N GLY A 61 -4.69 5.69 -3.84
CA GLY A 61 -5.63 5.00 -4.72
C GLY A 61 -5.29 3.51 -4.84
N ASP A 62 -6.27 2.71 -5.26
CA ASP A 62 -6.04 1.29 -5.49
C ASP A 62 -4.97 1.07 -6.56
N VAL A 63 -4.10 0.10 -6.29
CA VAL A 63 -3.11 -0.37 -7.26
C VAL A 63 -3.77 -1.39 -8.16
N VAL A 64 -3.76 -1.15 -9.47
CA VAL A 64 -4.34 -2.06 -10.45
C VAL A 64 -3.28 -2.51 -11.43
N VAL A 65 -3.04 -3.82 -11.49
CA VAL A 65 -2.19 -4.42 -12.54
C VAL A 65 -3.08 -4.80 -13.72
N THR A 66 -2.75 -4.26 -14.89
CA THR A 66 -3.50 -4.48 -16.13
C THR A 66 -2.86 -5.53 -17.03
N LEU A 67 -1.53 -5.49 -17.16
CA LEU A 67 -0.80 -6.38 -18.08
C LEU A 67 0.64 -6.62 -17.60
N VAL A 68 1.17 -7.78 -17.93
CA VAL A 68 2.58 -8.14 -17.77
C VAL A 68 3.16 -8.45 -19.15
N VAL A 69 4.22 -7.73 -19.55
CA VAL A 69 4.83 -7.85 -20.88
C VAL A 69 6.37 -7.75 -20.83
N PRO A 70 7.12 -8.69 -21.45
CA PRO A 70 6.64 -9.93 -22.04
C PRO A 70 6.06 -10.89 -20.97
N CYS A 71 5.09 -11.73 -21.35
CA CYS A 71 4.53 -12.77 -20.49
C CYS A 71 5.35 -14.07 -20.47
N GLY A 72 6.57 -14.04 -21.01
CA GLY A 72 7.48 -15.16 -21.09
C GLY A 72 8.94 -14.71 -21.19
N GLY A 73 9.85 -15.62 -20.86
CA GLY A 73 11.28 -15.33 -20.79
C GLY A 73 12.12 -16.60 -20.73
N SER A 74 13.44 -16.43 -20.60
CA SER A 74 14.38 -17.55 -20.53
C SER A 74 14.32 -18.26 -19.17
N LEU A 75 14.55 -19.58 -19.15
CA LEU A 75 14.71 -20.35 -17.90
C LEU A 75 15.89 -19.87 -17.05
N GLY A 76 16.91 -19.27 -17.68
CA GLY A 76 18.05 -18.68 -16.98
C GLY A 76 17.72 -17.41 -16.21
N GLY A 77 16.50 -16.89 -16.31
CA GLY A 77 16.11 -15.63 -15.70
C GLY A 77 16.64 -14.42 -16.47
N GLY A 78 16.65 -13.26 -15.82
CA GLY A 78 17.17 -12.00 -16.36
C GLY A 78 16.29 -11.35 -17.42
N THR A 79 15.11 -11.87 -17.70
CA THR A 79 14.19 -11.25 -18.66
C THR A 79 13.58 -10.00 -18.02
N VAL A 80 13.68 -8.87 -18.70
CA VAL A 80 13.08 -7.61 -18.23
C VAL A 80 11.57 -7.66 -18.50
N VAL A 81 10.80 -7.79 -17.43
CA VAL A 81 9.34 -7.82 -17.45
C VAL A 81 8.80 -6.46 -17.03
N SER A 82 7.93 -5.89 -17.86
CA SER A 82 7.18 -4.68 -17.55
C SER A 82 5.80 -5.04 -17.03
N VAL A 83 5.51 -4.64 -15.79
CA VAL A 83 4.18 -4.72 -15.19
C VAL A 83 3.51 -3.37 -15.38
N VAL A 84 2.45 -3.36 -16.17
CA VAL A 84 1.70 -2.17 -16.56
C VAL A 84 0.42 -2.08 -15.74
N GLY A 85 0.13 -0.90 -15.22
CA GLY A 85 -1.00 -0.69 -14.32
C GLY A 85 -1.26 0.78 -14.00
N THR A 86 -1.89 1.02 -12.85
CA THR A 86 -2.15 2.34 -12.30
C THR A 86 -1.96 2.35 -10.79
N GLY A 87 -1.66 3.51 -10.23
CA GLY A 87 -1.54 3.71 -8.78
C GLY A 87 -0.18 3.30 -8.22
N PHE A 88 0.82 3.05 -9.06
CA PHE A 88 2.17 2.76 -8.57
C PHE A 88 2.80 4.03 -7.98
N SER A 89 3.45 3.90 -6.84
CA SER A 89 4.05 5.00 -6.10
C SER A 89 5.40 4.60 -5.52
N GLY A 90 6.24 5.58 -5.20
CA GLY A 90 7.60 5.33 -4.72
C GLY A 90 8.54 4.88 -5.84
N THR A 91 9.69 4.35 -5.45
CA THR A 91 10.74 3.87 -6.38
C THR A 91 11.02 2.37 -6.23
N ALA A 92 10.75 1.81 -5.05
CA ALA A 92 10.94 0.40 -4.77
C ALA A 92 9.68 -0.40 -5.11
N ALA A 93 9.86 -1.61 -5.62
CA ALA A 93 8.81 -2.60 -5.75
C ALA A 93 9.40 -3.99 -5.45
N ASP A 94 8.55 -4.89 -5.00
CA ASP A 94 8.83 -6.30 -4.91
C ASP A 94 8.00 -7.02 -5.98
N CYS A 95 8.65 -7.76 -6.86
CA CYS A 95 7.97 -8.61 -7.83
C CYS A 95 8.11 -10.07 -7.42
N ARG A 96 6.99 -10.78 -7.31
CA ARG A 96 6.97 -12.21 -7.00
C ARG A 96 6.55 -13.01 -8.22
N PHE A 97 7.42 -13.91 -8.66
CA PHE A 97 7.20 -14.88 -9.73
C PHE A 97 7.00 -16.25 -9.08
N GLY A 98 5.74 -16.68 -8.94
CA GLY A 98 5.41 -17.90 -8.18
C GLY A 98 5.85 -17.79 -6.73
N SER A 99 6.87 -18.55 -6.32
CA SER A 99 7.44 -18.53 -4.98
C SER A 99 8.70 -17.66 -4.83
N VAL A 100 9.25 -17.13 -5.93
CA VAL A 100 10.50 -16.36 -5.90
C VAL A 100 10.22 -14.87 -5.96
N THR A 101 10.73 -14.12 -4.98
CA THR A 101 10.59 -12.66 -4.93
C THR A 101 11.89 -11.97 -5.34
N VAL A 102 11.80 -11.03 -6.28
CA VAL A 102 12.89 -10.16 -6.71
C VAL A 102 12.66 -8.74 -6.17
N ARG A 103 13.75 -8.07 -5.78
CA ARG A 103 13.74 -6.78 -5.05
C ARG A 103 14.89 -5.88 -5.48
N GLY A 104 14.87 -4.63 -5.03
CA GLY A 104 15.96 -3.67 -5.24
C GLY A 104 16.11 -3.29 -6.72
N GLU A 105 17.34 -3.24 -7.24
CA GLU A 105 17.57 -2.88 -8.66
C GLU A 105 16.87 -3.81 -9.67
N ALA A 106 16.57 -5.04 -9.25
CA ALA A 106 15.86 -6.03 -10.05
C ALA A 106 14.33 -5.83 -10.07
N ALA A 107 13.77 -4.91 -9.27
CA ALA A 107 12.35 -4.58 -9.24
C ALA A 107 12.14 -3.12 -8.84
N ARG A 108 11.76 -2.28 -9.80
CA ARG A 108 11.62 -0.83 -9.57
C ARG A 108 10.36 -0.26 -10.19
N VAL A 109 9.78 0.72 -9.51
CA VAL A 109 8.73 1.57 -10.06
C VAL A 109 9.40 2.56 -11.02
N VAL A 110 9.02 2.51 -12.29
CA VAL A 110 9.52 3.43 -13.33
C VAL A 110 8.61 4.64 -13.44
N SER A 111 7.31 4.44 -13.28
CA SER A 111 6.31 5.50 -13.28
C SER A 111 5.06 5.04 -12.54
N ALA A 112 4.07 5.94 -12.38
CA ALA A 112 2.78 5.61 -11.77
C ALA A 112 1.99 4.50 -12.50
N SER A 113 2.45 4.09 -13.68
CA SER A 113 1.82 3.06 -14.51
C SER A 113 2.73 1.92 -14.95
N VAL A 114 4.02 1.95 -14.60
CA VAL A 114 4.97 0.92 -15.02
C VAL A 114 5.92 0.54 -13.88
N ILE A 115 5.99 -0.75 -13.58
CA ILE A 115 7.03 -1.38 -12.78
C ILE A 115 7.88 -2.24 -13.71
N THR A 116 9.19 -2.23 -13.53
CA THR A 116 10.13 -3.09 -14.25
C THR A 116 10.74 -4.10 -13.30
N CYS A 117 10.66 -5.38 -13.66
CA CYS A 117 11.17 -6.48 -12.87
C CYS A 117 12.00 -7.46 -13.69
N LEU A 118 13.09 -7.97 -13.13
CA LEU A 118 13.88 -9.03 -13.73
C LEU A 118 13.32 -10.38 -13.32
N SER A 119 13.00 -11.22 -14.29
CA SER A 119 12.54 -12.58 -14.00
C SER A 119 13.65 -13.38 -13.30
N PRO A 120 13.36 -14.14 -12.25
CA PRO A 120 14.34 -15.05 -11.66
C PRO A 120 14.60 -16.25 -12.57
N ALA A 121 15.70 -16.96 -12.34
CA ALA A 121 15.94 -18.26 -12.97
C ALA A 121 14.94 -19.30 -12.43
N ALA A 122 14.46 -20.17 -13.31
CA ALA A 122 13.53 -21.24 -12.97
C ALA A 122 14.08 -22.59 -13.43
N GLY A 123 13.95 -23.62 -12.60
CA GLY A 123 14.42 -24.97 -12.90
C GLY A 123 13.54 -25.73 -13.90
N VAL A 124 12.30 -25.29 -14.10
CA VAL A 124 11.30 -25.96 -14.94
C VAL A 124 10.51 -24.92 -15.74
N ALA A 125 10.21 -25.23 -16.99
CA ALA A 125 9.33 -24.40 -17.82
C ALA A 125 7.87 -24.51 -17.36
N GLY A 126 7.21 -23.37 -17.21
CA GLY A 126 5.80 -23.32 -16.81
C GLY A 126 5.32 -21.90 -16.58
N GLY A 127 4.00 -21.71 -16.61
CA GLY A 127 3.37 -20.45 -16.23
C GLY A 127 3.42 -20.27 -14.71
N VAL A 128 3.79 -19.07 -14.26
CA VAL A 128 3.74 -18.68 -12.85
C VAL A 128 2.94 -17.39 -12.70
N ALA A 129 2.28 -17.22 -11.57
CA ALA A 129 1.65 -15.94 -11.24
C ALA A 129 2.72 -14.87 -11.00
N VAL A 130 2.44 -13.65 -11.44
CA VAL A 130 3.25 -12.47 -11.17
C VAL A 130 2.46 -11.56 -10.25
N GLU A 131 3.01 -11.28 -9.09
CA GLU A 131 2.44 -10.37 -8.10
C GLU A 131 3.41 -9.23 -7.82
N VAL A 132 2.86 -8.06 -7.48
CA VAL A 132 3.65 -6.87 -7.14
C VAL A 132 3.24 -6.33 -5.78
N SER A 133 4.24 -5.85 -5.04
CA SER A 133 4.05 -5.12 -3.80
C SER A 133 4.92 -3.86 -3.82
N LEU A 134 4.41 -2.78 -3.23
CA LEU A 134 5.03 -1.44 -3.18
C LEU A 134 5.45 -1.11 -1.74
#